data_AF-A0A4R4FLL6-F1
#
_entry.id   AF-A0A4R4FLL6-F1
#
_cell.length_a   1.000
_cell.length_b   1.000
_cell.length_c   1.000
_cell.angle_alpha   90.00
_cell.angle_beta   90.00
_cell.angle_gamma   90.00
#
_symmetry.space_group_name_H-M   'P 1'
#
loop_
_entity.id
_entity.type
_entity.pdbx_description
1 polymer ?
#
loop_
_entity_poly.entity_id
_entity_poly.type
_entity_poly.pdbx_seq_one_letter_code
_entity_poly.pdbx_strand_id
1 'polypeptide(L)'
;MKIYDSVKKEEVEIEGTKGLINIMKDGRQVDLYLKERKTDEDGYLTWDVEHWSSVDGKRFIRCYSLEGRVLSESTGHNIYDLENDFKPEEAEKIELS
;
A
#
# COMPACT_ATOMS: atom_id res chain seq x y z
N MET A 1 12.59 0.39 -8.98
CA MET A 1 12.17 -0.94 -8.47
C MET A 1 11.22 -1.55 -9.48
N LYS A 2 11.32 -2.87 -9.73
CA LYS A 2 10.38 -3.56 -10.62
C LYS A 2 9.18 -4.01 -9.81
N ILE A 3 8.00 -3.63 -10.27
CA ILE A 3 6.72 -3.90 -9.62
C ILE A 3 5.82 -4.58 -10.63
N TYR A 4 5.09 -5.60 -10.20
CA TYR A 4 4.15 -6.28 -11.07
C TYR A 4 2.83 -5.51 -11.13
N ASP A 5 2.42 -5.14 -12.34
CA ASP A 5 1.14 -4.51 -12.62
C ASP A 5 0.11 -5.61 -12.90
N SER A 6 -0.80 -5.86 -11.96
CA SER A 6 -1.78 -6.93 -12.07
C SER A 6 -2.85 -6.65 -13.14
N VAL A 7 -3.14 -5.36 -13.39
CA VAL A 7 -4.12 -4.90 -14.39
C VAL A 7 -3.58 -5.11 -15.80
N LYS A 8 -2.33 -4.69 -16.04
CA LYS A 8 -1.67 -4.82 -17.34
C LYS A 8 -0.98 -6.17 -17.55
N LYS A 9 -0.76 -6.93 -16.47
CA LYS A 9 -0.04 -8.21 -16.44
C LYS A 9 1.41 -8.08 -16.93
N GLU A 10 2.06 -6.99 -16.58
CA GLU A 10 3.44 -6.68 -16.97
C GLU A 10 4.26 -6.18 -15.77
N GLU A 11 5.58 -6.30 -15.86
CA GLU A 11 6.48 -5.68 -14.88
C GLU A 11 6.76 -4.24 -15.30
N VAL A 12 6.45 -3.29 -14.41
CA VAL A 12 6.74 -1.88 -14.60
C VAL A 12 7.90 -1.45 -13.72
N GLU A 13 8.78 -0.60 -14.27
CA GLU A 13 9.85 0.01 -13.50
C GLU A 13 9.38 1.33 -12.90
N ILE A 14 9.35 1.41 -11.57
CA ILE A 14 8.91 2.59 -10.82
C ILE A 14 10.10 3.25 -10.11
N GLU A 15 10.14 4.58 -10.15
CA GLU A 15 11.12 5.42 -9.47
C GLU A 15 10.85 5.52 -7.96
N GLY A 16 11.13 4.42 -7.26
CA GLY A 16 11.09 4.35 -5.79
C GLY A 16 9.71 4.68 -5.18
N THR A 17 9.73 5.09 -3.92
CA THR A 17 8.54 5.45 -3.14
C THR A 17 7.75 6.60 -3.76
N LYS A 18 8.44 7.62 -4.31
CA LYS A 18 7.77 8.77 -4.95
C LYS A 18 6.99 8.37 -6.20
N GLY A 19 7.53 7.46 -7.01
CA GLY A 19 6.83 6.92 -8.17
C GLY A 19 5.53 6.20 -7.76
N LEU A 20 5.57 5.41 -6.68
CA LEU A 20 4.39 4.74 -6.14
C LEU A 20 3.33 5.73 -5.64
N ILE A 21 3.73 6.79 -4.93
CA ILE A 21 2.80 7.83 -4.47
C ILE A 21 2.14 8.54 -5.65
N ASN A 22 2.88 8.81 -6.73
CA ASN A 22 2.30 9.38 -7.94
C ASN A 22 1.26 8.44 -8.57
N ILE A 23 1.55 7.15 -8.65
CA ILE A 23 0.59 6.14 -9.12
C ILE A 23 -0.70 6.15 -8.30
N MET A 24 -0.59 6.26 -6.97
CA MET A 24 -1.77 6.39 -6.12
C MET A 24 -2.56 7.66 -6.44
N LYS A 25 -1.88 8.79 -6.66
CA LYS A 25 -2.52 10.07 -7.04
C LYS A 25 -3.22 10.00 -8.39
N ASP A 26 -2.69 9.21 -9.32
CA ASP A 26 -3.33 8.89 -10.61
C ASP A 26 -4.55 7.96 -10.46
N GLY A 27 -4.93 7.59 -9.23
CA GLY A 27 -6.14 6.85 -8.91
C GLY A 27 -5.99 5.33 -8.95
N ARG A 28 -4.74 4.83 -8.97
CA ARG A 28 -4.45 3.40 -8.92
C ARG A 28 -4.17 2.94 -7.50
N GLN A 29 -4.30 1.63 -7.25
CA GLN A 29 -3.98 1.05 -5.96
C GLN A 29 -2.56 0.47 -5.96
N VAL A 30 -1.86 0.63 -4.84
CA VAL A 30 -0.56 0.02 -4.58
C VAL A 30 -0.70 -0.93 -3.39
N ASP A 31 -0.48 -2.21 -3.66
CA ASP A 31 -0.58 -3.28 -2.67
C ASP A 31 0.82 -3.65 -2.17
N LEU A 32 1.03 -3.56 -0.86
CA LEU A 32 2.25 -3.98 -0.18
C LEU A 32 1.99 -5.29 0.56
N TYR A 33 2.67 -6.35 0.15
CA TYR A 33 2.69 -7.62 0.87
C TYR A 33 3.89 -7.63 1.80
N LEU A 34 3.61 -7.68 3.10
CA LEU A 34 4.62 -7.64 4.14
C LEU A 34 5.29 -9.00 4.28
N LYS A 35 6.59 -8.99 4.58
CA LYS A 35 7.35 -10.22 4.84
C LYS A 35 6.83 -10.98 6.07
N GLU A 36 6.31 -10.24 7.04
CA GLU A 36 5.82 -10.76 8.31
C GLU A 36 4.51 -10.05 8.65
N ARG A 37 3.62 -10.74 9.35
CA ARG A 37 2.39 -10.12 9.86
C ARG A 37 2.77 -8.98 10.83
N LYS A 38 2.18 -7.81 10.63
CA LYS A 38 2.28 -6.69 11.57
C LYS A 38 1.01 -6.66 12.43
N THR A 39 1.17 -6.25 13.68
CA THR A 39 0.06 -5.96 14.58
C THR A 39 0.20 -4.52 15.05
N ASP A 40 -0.92 -3.81 15.16
CA ASP A 40 -0.91 -2.44 15.70
C ASP A 40 -0.49 -2.42 17.17
N GLU A 41 -0.15 -1.24 17.68
CA GLU A 41 0.36 -1.07 19.04
C GLU A 41 -0.62 -1.54 20.13
N ASP A 42 -1.92 -1.45 19.88
CA ASP A 42 -2.98 -1.80 20.83
C ASP A 42 -3.38 -3.28 20.74
N GLY A 43 -2.86 -4.00 19.73
CA GLY A 43 -3.03 -5.45 19.59
C GLY A 43 -4.36 -5.89 18.97
N TYR A 44 -5.14 -4.98 18.37
CA TYR A 44 -6.48 -5.26 17.84
C TYR A 44 -6.48 -5.59 16.36
N LEU A 45 -5.51 -5.10 15.61
CA LEU A 45 -5.43 -5.21 14.17
C LEU A 45 -4.13 -5.93 13.78
N THR A 46 -4.25 -7.07 13.11
CA THR A 46 -3.12 -7.80 12.53
C THR A 46 -3.29 -7.91 11.02
N TRP A 47 -2.26 -7.63 10.24
CA TRP A 47 -2.30 -7.66 8.78
C TRP A 47 -0.98 -8.17 8.18
N ASP A 48 -1.06 -8.77 7.00
CA ASP A 48 0.10 -9.09 6.15
C ASP A 48 0.08 -8.36 4.81
N VAL A 49 -1.03 -7.69 4.47
CA VAL A 49 -1.11 -6.85 3.26
C VAL A 49 -1.67 -5.48 3.60
N GLU A 50 -1.07 -4.45 3.00
CA GLU A 50 -1.55 -3.08 3.04
C GLU A 50 -1.95 -2.62 1.64
N HIS A 51 -3.18 -2.14 1.51
CA HIS A 51 -3.74 -1.63 0.25
C HIS A 51 -3.78 -0.11 0.31
N TRP A 52 -2.93 0.54 -0.46
CA TRP A 52 -2.79 1.99 -0.48
C TRP A 52 -3.44 2.58 -1.74
N SER A 53 -4.35 3.52 -1.55
CA SER A 53 -5.01 4.24 -2.65
C SER A 53 -5.22 5.71 -2.30
N SER A 54 -5.41 6.54 -3.31
CA SER A 54 -5.79 7.94 -3.12
C SER A 54 -7.28 8.16 -3.38
N VAL A 55 -7.91 9.01 -2.56
CA VAL A 55 -9.32 9.37 -2.71
C VAL A 55 -9.50 10.55 -3.67
N ASP A 56 -8.61 11.54 -3.57
CA ASP A 56 -8.69 12.80 -4.32
C ASP A 56 -7.32 13.41 -4.68
N GLY A 57 -6.26 12.61 -4.58
CA GLY A 57 -4.88 13.05 -4.80
C GLY A 57 -4.24 13.77 -3.61
N LYS A 58 -5.01 14.13 -2.57
CA LYS A 58 -4.51 14.75 -1.32
C LYS A 58 -4.71 13.87 -0.10
N ARG A 59 -5.78 13.08 -0.08
CA ARG A 59 -6.07 12.10 0.97
C ARG A 59 -5.79 10.70 0.47
N PHE A 60 -5.17 9.90 1.32
CA PHE A 60 -4.82 8.51 1.06
C PHE A 60 -5.52 7.63 2.08
N ILE A 61 -5.88 6.43 1.65
CA ILE A 61 -6.47 5.43 2.53
C ILE A 61 -5.57 4.19 2.47
N ARG A 62 -5.24 3.68 3.65
CA ARG A 62 -4.65 2.36 3.84
C ARG A 62 -5.73 1.42 4.34
N CYS A 63 -6.07 0.42 3.54
CA CYS A 63 -6.86 -0.73 3.97
C CYS A 63 -5.93 -1.91 4.26
N TYR A 64 -6.42 -2.87 5.03
CA TYR A 64 -5.61 -3.99 5.50
C TYR A 64 -6.23 -5.31 5.09
N SER A 65 -5.38 -6.31 4.81
CA SER A 65 -5.82 -7.69 4.69
C SER A 65 -4.96 -8.62 5.54
N LEU A 66 -5.58 -9.69 6.02
CA LEU A 66 -4.95 -10.77 6.77
C LEU A 66 -5.28 -12.12 6.12
N GLU A 67 -4.27 -12.87 5.70
CA GLU A 67 -4.37 -14.21 5.12
C GLU A 67 -5.40 -14.29 3.97
N GLY A 68 -5.42 -13.25 3.12
CA GLY A 68 -6.35 -13.12 1.99
C GLY A 68 -7.75 -12.63 2.36
N ARG A 69 -8.01 -12.25 3.61
CA ARG A 69 -9.27 -11.63 4.04
C ARG A 69 -9.07 -10.13 4.22
N VAL A 70 -9.90 -9.35 3.54
CA VAL A 70 -9.95 -7.89 3.71
C VAL A 70 -10.55 -7.58 5.09
N LEU A 71 -9.87 -6.73 5.85
CA LEU A 71 -10.31 -6.26 7.16
C LEU A 71 -11.23 -5.05 6.99
N SER A 72 -12.09 -4.79 7.99
CA SER A 72 -13.04 -3.66 7.92
C SER A 72 -12.39 -2.34 8.31
N GLU A 73 -11.27 -2.42 9.03
CA GLU A 73 -10.48 -1.30 9.50
C GLU A 73 -9.70 -0.68 8.34
N SER A 74 -9.62 0.65 8.36
CA SER A 74 -8.82 1.43 7.42
C SER A 74 -8.30 2.68 8.12
N THR A 75 -7.19 3.22 7.63
CA THR A 75 -6.60 4.45 8.14
C THR A 75 -6.52 5.49 7.04
N GLY A 76 -6.87 6.74 7.38
CA GLY A 76 -6.78 7.88 6.49
C GLY A 76 -5.48 8.63 6.75
N HIS A 77 -4.80 9.03 5.68
CA HIS A 77 -3.49 9.68 5.71
C HIS A 77 -3.49 10.95 4.85
N ASN A 78 -2.88 12.01 5.35
CA ASN A 78 -2.46 13.13 4.50
C ASN A 78 -1.09 12.83 3.85
N ILE A 79 -0.58 13.72 3.00
CA ILE A 79 0.71 13.48 2.31
C ILE A 79 1.89 13.31 3.27
N TYR A 80 1.93 14.02 4.38
CA TYR A 80 3.00 13.92 5.37
C TYR A 80 2.89 12.62 6.18
N ASP A 81 1.67 12.23 6.56
CA ASP A 81 1.45 10.94 7.23
C ASP A 81 1.85 9.79 6.30
N LEU A 82 1.43 9.86 5.04
CA LEU A 82 1.79 8.90 3.99
C LEU A 82 3.31 8.76 3.86
N GLU A 83 4.06 9.87 3.77
CA GLU A 83 5.52 9.83 3.65
C GLU A 83 6.22 9.18 4.86
N ASN A 84 5.59 9.17 6.04
CA ASN A 84 6.14 8.51 7.23
C ASN A 84 5.71 7.04 7.36
N ASP A 85 4.45 6.71 7.04
CA ASP A 85 3.86 5.39 7.20
C ASP A 85 4.10 4.47 5.99
N PHE A 86 4.17 5.02 4.78
CA PHE A 86 4.28 4.24 3.56
C PHE A 86 5.73 3.75 3.34
N LYS A 87 5.99 2.50 3.75
CA LYS A 87 7.31 1.86 3.71
C LYS A 87 7.36 0.69 2.73
N PRO A 88 7.34 0.95 1.41
CA PRO A 88 7.40 -0.10 0.40
C PRO A 88 8.71 -0.91 0.44
N GLU A 89 9.77 -0.36 1.02
CA GLU A 89 11.05 -1.05 1.21
C GLU A 89 11.00 -2.20 2.24
N GLU A 90 10.03 -2.19 3.15
CA GLU A 90 9.81 -3.28 4.11
C GLU A 90 8.94 -4.40 3.54
N ALA A 91 8.32 -4.18 2.37
CA ALA A 91 7.46 -5.15 1.73
C ALA A 91 8.29 -6.25 1.05
N GLU A 92 7.82 -7.49 1.13
CA GLU A 92 8.38 -8.61 0.37
C GLU A 92 7.99 -8.52 -1.10
N LYS A 93 6.76 -8.07 -1.37
CA LYS A 93 6.22 -7.92 -2.72
C LYS A 93 5.38 -6.67 -2.81
N ILE A 94 5.44 -6.01 -3.97
CA ILE A 94 4.61 -4.86 -4.31
C ILE A 94 3.85 -5.20 -5.59
N GLU A 95 2.56 -4.90 -5.61
CA GLU A 95 1.72 -5.00 -6.81
C GLU A 95 0.95 -3.71 -7.06
N LEU A 96 0.67 -3.45 -8.34
CA LEU A 96 -0.28 -2.41 -8.75
C LEU A 96 -1.60 -3.04 -9.14
N SER A 97 -2.70 -2.47 -8.63
CA SER A 97 -4.08 -2.90 -8.90
C SER A 97 -4.95 -1.74 -9.37
#